data_AF-A0AAW5TKW3-F1
#
_entry.id   AF-A0AAW5TKW3-F1
#
_cell.length_a   1.000
_cell.length_b   1.000
_cell.length_c   1.000
_cell.angle_alpha   90.00
_cell.angle_beta   90.00
_cell.angle_gamma   90.00
#
_symmetry.space_group_name_H-M   'P 1'
#
loop_
_entity.id
_entity.type
_entity.pdbx_description
1 polymer ?
#
loop_
_entity_poly.entity_id
_entity_poly.type
_entity_poly.pdbx_seq_one_letter_code
_entity_poly.pdbx_strand_id
1 'polypeptide(L)'
;MITTVQMIISISIIIILAPFIFFVNKRLCRLEREIERCRELYDGMNIASLRFKINTLEDEFKFLYKFKVMFKRKNFFDGREELQERYFFNKKQADEFININNFKEAVIIELGENKNEVIK
;
A
#
# COMPACT_ATOMS: atom_id res chain seq x y z
N MET A 1 -58.48 35.00 -17.71
CA MET A 1 -57.12 35.52 -17.98
C MET A 1 -56.02 34.90 -17.11
N ILE A 2 -56.33 34.27 -15.96
CA ILE A 2 -55.33 33.62 -15.09
C ILE A 2 -54.88 32.25 -15.65
N THR A 3 -55.78 31.52 -16.31
CA THR A 3 -55.55 30.18 -16.86
C THR A 3 -54.56 30.15 -18.03
N THR A 4 -54.59 31.15 -18.91
CA THR A 4 -53.66 31.25 -20.05
C THR A 4 -52.22 31.52 -19.61
N VAL A 5 -52.04 32.35 -18.58
CA VAL A 5 -50.72 32.66 -18.01
C VAL A 5 -50.13 31.43 -17.29
N GLN A 6 -50.94 30.70 -16.52
CA GLN A 6 -50.51 29.45 -15.88
C GLN A 6 -50.11 28.36 -16.89
N MET A 7 -50.81 28.26 -18.03
CA MET A 7 -50.48 27.31 -19.10
C MET A 7 -49.12 27.65 -19.75
N ILE A 8 -48.86 28.93 -20.03
CA ILE A 8 -47.58 29.38 -20.62
C ILE A 8 -46.40 29.12 -19.66
N ILE A 9 -46.58 29.39 -18.36
CA ILE A 9 -45.55 29.13 -17.35
C ILE A 9 -45.29 27.62 -17.22
N SER A 10 -46.33 26.80 -17.21
CA SER A 10 -46.20 25.34 -17.09
C SER A 10 -45.48 24.71 -18.29
N ILE A 11 -45.83 25.14 -19.51
CA ILE A 11 -45.15 24.70 -20.73
C ILE A 11 -43.69 25.14 -20.74
N SER A 12 -43.41 26.37 -20.30
CA SER A 12 -42.04 26.90 -20.21
C SER A 12 -41.17 26.10 -19.24
N ILE A 13 -41.73 25.69 -18.09
CA ILE A 13 -41.04 24.85 -17.10
C ILE A 13 -40.72 23.47 -17.68
N ILE A 14 -41.64 22.85 -18.41
CA ILE A 14 -41.44 21.54 -19.03
C ILE A 14 -40.36 21.59 -20.13
N ILE A 15 -40.37 22.64 -20.95
CA ILE A 15 -39.36 22.85 -22.01
C ILE A 15 -37.95 22.98 -21.42
N ILE A 16 -37.80 23.54 -20.22
CA ILE A 16 -36.51 23.69 -19.54
C ILE A 16 -36.08 22.39 -18.83
N LEU A 17 -37.01 21.69 -18.17
CA LEU A 17 -36.70 20.49 -17.37
C LEU A 17 -36.40 19.25 -18.23
N ALA A 18 -37.11 19.04 -19.33
CA ALA A 18 -36.92 17.88 -20.20
C ALA A 18 -35.48 17.72 -20.75
N PRO A 19 -34.84 18.75 -21.34
CA PRO A 19 -33.46 18.67 -21.80
C PRO A 19 -32.46 18.56 -20.65
N PHE A 20 -32.75 19.13 -19.47
CA PHE A 20 -31.91 18.96 -18.29
C PHE A 20 -31.89 17.49 -17.81
N ILE A 21 -33.06 16.84 -17.72
CA ILE A 21 -33.19 15.43 -17.36
C ILE A 21 -32.48 14.54 -18.39
N PHE A 22 -32.66 14.82 -19.68
CA PHE A 22 -31.95 14.10 -20.75
C PHE A 22 -30.42 14.24 -20.64
N PHE A 23 -29.94 15.45 -20.37
CA PHE A 23 -28.52 15.72 -20.18
C PHE A 23 -27.94 15.00 -18.96
N VAL A 24 -28.66 14.99 -17.83
CA VAL A 24 -28.27 14.28 -16.61
C VAL A 24 -28.21 12.77 -16.86
N ASN A 25 -29.23 12.18 -17.50
CA ASN A 25 -29.24 10.76 -17.84
C ASN A 25 -28.08 10.37 -18.77
N LYS A 26 -27.79 11.18 -19.79
CA LYS A 26 -26.65 10.92 -20.68
C LYS A 26 -25.31 10.96 -19.95
N ARG A 27 -25.15 11.85 -18.97
CA ARG A 27 -23.93 11.90 -18.12
C ARG A 27 -23.86 10.72 -17.17
N LEU A 28 -24.98 10.31 -16.57
CA LEU A 28 -25.07 9.13 -15.71
C LEU A 28 -24.66 7.85 -16.45
N CYS A 29 -25.21 7.60 -17.64
CA CYS A 29 -24.83 6.43 -18.44
C CYS A 29 -23.36 6.44 -18.87
N ARG A 30 -22.75 7.62 -19.02
CA ARG A 30 -21.31 7.73 -19.33
C ARG A 30 -20.46 7.42 -18.11
N LEU A 31 -20.84 7.92 -16.94
CA LEU A 31 -20.19 7.64 -15.66
C LEU A 31 -20.28 6.16 -15.31
N GLU A 32 -21.43 5.51 -15.51
CA GLU A 32 -21.60 4.06 -15.29
C GLU A 32 -20.63 3.24 -16.16
N ARG A 33 -20.49 3.59 -17.44
CA ARG A 33 -19.51 2.91 -18.32
C ARG A 33 -18.07 3.14 -17.94
N GLU A 34 -17.73 4.34 -17.46
CA GLU A 34 -16.36 4.62 -16.97
C GLU A 34 -16.07 3.85 -15.68
N ILE A 35 -17.05 3.70 -14.79
CA ILE A 35 -16.95 2.86 -13.58
C ILE A 35 -16.81 1.38 -13.96
N GLU A 36 -17.59 0.89 -14.92
CA GLU A 36 -17.51 -0.50 -15.41
C GLU A 36 -16.12 -0.80 -15.98
N ARG A 37 -15.58 0.10 -16.81
CA ARG A 37 -14.20 -0.02 -17.33
C ARG A 37 -13.14 0.01 -16.24
N CYS A 38 -13.32 0.88 -15.23
CA CYS A 38 -12.41 0.92 -14.08
C CYS A 38 -12.49 -0.38 -13.26
N ARG A 39 -13.67 -0.99 -13.11
CA ARG A 39 -13.85 -2.31 -12.50
C ARG A 39 -13.19 -3.41 -13.31
N GLU A 40 -13.40 -3.46 -14.63
CA GLU A 40 -12.74 -4.43 -15.51
C GLU A 40 -11.20 -4.34 -15.45
N LEU A 41 -10.65 -3.12 -15.39
CA LEU A 41 -9.21 -2.89 -15.22
C LEU A 41 -8.71 -3.30 -13.83
N TYR A 42 -9.52 -3.09 -12.79
CA TYR A 42 -9.20 -3.49 -11.42
C TYR A 42 -9.26 -5.01 -11.23
N ASP A 43 -10.29 -5.67 -11.77
CA ASP A 43 -10.46 -7.12 -11.74
C ASP A 43 -9.43 -7.83 -12.64
N GLY A 44 -9.03 -7.20 -13.75
CA GLY A 44 -7.93 -7.65 -14.60
C GLY A 44 -6.54 -7.49 -13.94
N MET A 45 -6.43 -6.59 -12.96
CA MET A 45 -5.27 -6.52 -12.08
C MET A 45 -5.37 -7.68 -11.10
N ASN A 46 -4.72 -8.81 -11.42
CA ASN A 46 -4.66 -9.96 -10.54
C ASN A 46 -3.81 -9.63 -9.30
N ILE A 47 -4.40 -8.92 -8.33
CA ILE A 47 -3.80 -8.50 -7.07
C ILE A 47 -3.25 -9.72 -6.32
N ALA A 48 -3.88 -10.88 -6.47
CA ALA A 48 -3.37 -12.14 -5.92
C ALA A 48 -2.07 -12.59 -6.60
N SER A 49 -1.96 -12.49 -7.93
CA SER A 49 -0.71 -12.76 -8.65
C SER A 49 0.38 -11.75 -8.28
N LEU A 50 0.03 -10.48 -8.08
CA LEU A 50 1.00 -9.46 -7.65
C LEU A 50 1.49 -9.75 -6.23
N ARG A 51 0.58 -10.08 -5.31
CA ARG A 51 0.89 -10.47 -3.93
C ARG A 51 1.74 -11.73 -3.89
N PHE A 52 1.41 -12.73 -4.72
CA PHE A 52 2.20 -13.95 -4.84
C PHE A 52 3.61 -13.63 -5.34
N LYS A 53 3.74 -12.80 -6.37
CA LYS A 53 5.05 -12.39 -6.91
C LYS A 53 5.87 -11.57 -5.91
N ILE A 54 5.22 -10.70 -5.12
CA ILE A 54 5.87 -9.98 -4.02
C ILE A 54 6.37 -10.97 -2.96
N ASN A 55 5.53 -11.90 -2.51
CA ASN A 55 5.93 -12.90 -1.52
C ASN A 55 7.09 -13.78 -2.02
N THR A 56 7.04 -14.22 -3.30
CA THR A 56 8.13 -14.98 -3.91
C THR A 56 9.43 -14.17 -3.95
N LEU A 57 9.37 -12.90 -4.34
CA LEU A 57 10.54 -12.02 -4.31
C LEU A 57 11.05 -11.80 -2.89
N GLU A 58 10.17 -11.60 -1.90
CA GLU A 58 10.56 -11.46 -0.49
C GLU A 58 11.30 -12.71 0.02
N ASP A 59 10.83 -13.90 -0.34
CA ASP A 59 11.50 -15.15 0.04
C ASP A 59 12.84 -15.34 -0.70
N GLU A 60 12.92 -15.00 -1.99
CA GLU A 60 14.19 -14.99 -2.73
C GLU A 60 15.18 -13.98 -2.14
N PHE A 61 14.72 -12.80 -1.73
CA PHE A 61 15.55 -11.79 -1.06
C PHE A 61 16.09 -12.27 0.28
N LYS A 62 15.34 -13.09 1.04
CA LYS A 62 15.81 -13.66 2.31
C LYS A 62 17.04 -14.55 2.13
N PHE A 63 17.12 -15.32 1.04
CA PHE A 63 18.28 -16.16 0.74
C PHE A 63 19.54 -15.37 0.36
N LEU A 64 19.38 -14.11 -0.05
CA LEU A 64 20.49 -13.25 -0.44
C LEU A 64 21.15 -12.55 0.76
N TYR A 65 20.50 -12.54 1.94
CA TYR A 65 21.09 -11.96 3.13
C TYR A 65 22.30 -12.77 3.60
N LYS A 66 23.42 -12.09 3.74
CA LYS A 66 24.69 -12.68 4.21
C LYS A 66 24.97 -12.35 5.67
N PHE A 67 24.22 -11.43 6.28
CA PHE A 67 24.47 -11.01 7.65
C PHE A 67 23.16 -10.86 8.42
N LYS A 68 23.17 -11.22 9.70
CA LYS A 68 22.09 -11.01 10.65
C LYS A 68 22.62 -10.27 11.87
N VAL A 69 21.97 -9.20 12.27
CA VAL A 69 22.25 -8.50 13.53
C VAL A 69 21.19 -8.92 14.54
N MET A 70 21.61 -9.50 15.66
CA MET A 70 20.77 -9.75 16.82
C MET A 70 21.09 -8.71 17.88
N PHE A 71 20.08 -7.99 18.37
CA PHE A 71 20.28 -6.90 19.32
C PHE A 71 19.16 -6.87 20.35
N LYS A 72 19.48 -6.38 21.55
CA LYS A 72 18.45 -6.10 22.56
C LYS A 72 17.98 -4.68 22.42
N ARG A 73 16.65 -4.51 22.39
CA ARG A 73 16.03 -3.19 22.45
C ARG A 73 14.93 -3.19 23.48
N LYS A 74 14.88 -2.12 24.27
CA LYS A 74 13.80 -1.89 25.22
C LYS A 74 12.54 -1.56 24.44
N ASN A 75 11.49 -2.36 24.61
CA ASN A 75 10.20 -2.08 24.02
C ASN A 75 9.62 -0.81 24.63
N PHE A 76 9.21 0.12 23.76
CA PHE A 76 8.70 1.43 24.16
C PHE A 76 7.43 1.33 25.01
N PHE A 77 6.63 0.28 24.80
CA PHE A 77 5.34 0.09 25.47
C PHE A 77 5.42 -0.54 26.85
N ASP A 78 6.39 -1.43 27.08
CA ASP A 78 6.36 -2.31 28.27
C ASP A 78 7.71 -2.35 29.01
N GLY A 79 8.70 -1.62 28.53
CA GLY A 79 10.01 -1.49 29.17
C GLY A 79 10.83 -2.77 29.26
N ARG A 80 10.33 -3.91 28.75
CA ARG A 80 11.07 -5.16 28.65
C ARG A 80 12.09 -5.09 27.52
N GLU A 81 13.27 -5.65 27.76
CA GLU A 81 14.26 -5.85 26.70
C GLU A 81 13.83 -7.06 25.87
N GLU A 82 13.58 -6.83 24.59
CA GLU A 82 13.26 -7.89 23.65
C GLU A 82 14.43 -8.09 22.69
N LEU A 83 14.72 -9.36 22.42
CA LEU A 83 15.71 -9.75 21.43
C LEU A 83 15.10 -9.58 20.05
N GLN A 84 15.67 -8.69 19.25
CA GLN A 84 15.24 -8.45 17.88
C GLN A 84 16.33 -8.86 16.91
N GLU A 85 15.91 -9.19 15.68
CA GLU A 85 16.83 -9.54 14.60
C GLU A 85 16.56 -8.72 13.34
N ARG A 86 17.64 -8.37 12.63
CA ARG A 86 17.63 -7.63 11.37
C ARG A 86 18.61 -8.28 10.39
N TYR A 87 18.24 -8.35 9.12
CA TYR A 87 19.00 -9.02 8.08
C TYR A 87 19.60 -8.01 7.08
N PHE A 88 20.81 -8.30 6.60
CA PHE A 88 21.61 -7.41 5.73
C PHE A 88 22.35 -8.20 4.64
N PHE A 89 22.57 -7.55 3.49
CA PHE A 89 23.26 -8.17 2.36
C PHE A 89 24.78 -8.14 2.52
N ASN A 90 25.31 -7.17 3.28
CA ASN A 90 26.76 -7.02 3.51
C ASN A 90 27.06 -6.50 4.92
N LYS A 91 28.29 -6.73 5.38
CA LYS A 91 28.76 -6.35 6.72
C LYS A 91 28.70 -4.83 6.96
N LYS A 92 29.04 -4.03 5.95
CA LYS A 92 29.01 -2.56 6.04
C LYS A 92 27.63 -2.02 6.46
N GLN A 93 26.55 -2.58 5.90
CA GLN A 93 25.18 -2.21 6.26
C GLN A 93 24.82 -2.62 7.70
N ALA A 94 25.28 -3.80 8.14
CA ALA A 94 25.09 -4.26 9.51
C ALA A 94 25.83 -3.37 10.52
N ASP A 95 27.08 -3.02 10.23
CA ASP A 95 27.90 -2.13 11.05
C ASP A 95 27.28 -0.74 11.15
N GLU A 96 26.85 -0.17 10.03
CA GLU A 96 26.17 1.14 9.98
C GLU A 96 24.88 1.14 10.81
N PHE A 97 24.09 0.06 10.73
CA PHE A 97 22.89 -0.09 11.54
C PHE A 97 23.19 -0.10 13.04
N ILE A 98 24.23 -0.80 13.50
CA ILE A 98 24.62 -0.82 14.92
C ILE A 98 25.08 0.57 15.37
N ASN A 99 25.93 1.21 14.56
CA ASN A 99 26.49 2.53 14.87
C ASN A 99 25.42 3.62 14.96
N ILE A 100 24.46 3.65 14.02
CA ILE A 100 23.38 4.66 14.03
C ILE A 100 22.49 4.52 15.26
N ASN A 101 22.19 3.28 15.66
CA ASN A 101 21.25 3.01 16.73
C ASN A 101 21.92 2.95 18.11
N ASN A 102 23.25 3.03 18.19
CA ASN A 102 24.03 2.97 19.44
C ASN A 102 23.59 1.81 20.35
N PHE A 103 23.40 0.61 19.78
CA PHE A 103 23.01 -0.56 20.57
C PHE A 103 24.15 -0.93 21.53
N LYS A 104 23.83 -1.05 22.82
CA LYS A 104 24.80 -1.51 23.84
C LYS A 104 25.13 -2.99 23.72
N GLU A 105 24.18 -3.79 23.24
CA GLU A 105 24.34 -5.23 23.04
C GLU A 105 23.78 -5.60 21.66
N ALA A 106 24.68 -5.75 20.68
CA ALA A 106 24.37 -6.22 19.33
C ALA A 106 25.46 -7.18 18.83
N VAL A 107 25.04 -8.25 18.17
CA VAL A 107 25.92 -9.28 17.60
C VAL A 107 25.62 -9.41 16.12
N ILE A 108 26.66 -9.39 15.29
CA ILE A 108 26.58 -9.67 13.85
C ILE A 108 26.89 -11.14 13.62
N ILE A 109 26.07 -11.82 12.84
CA ILE A 109 26.22 -13.22 12.45
C ILE A 109 26.31 -13.25 10.93
N GLU A 110 27.36 -13.83 10.37
CA GLU A 110 27.44 -14.11 8.94
C GLU A 110 26.59 -15.36 8.62
N LEU A 111 25.69 -15.22 7.66
CA LEU A 111 24.78 -16.26 7.20
C LEU A 111 25.38 -16.92 5.96
N GLY A 112 25.67 -18.21 6.04
CA GLY A 112 26.18 -19.01 4.92
C GLY A 112 27.56 -19.63 5.11
N GLU A 113 28.35 -19.14 6.07
CA GLU A 113 29.51 -19.86 6.61
C GLU A 113 29.27 -20.12 8.10
N ASN A 114 29.64 -21.30 8.60
CA ASN A 114 29.62 -21.64 10.04
C ASN A 114 30.68 -20.83 10.82
N LYS A 115 30.66 -19.50 10.74
CA LYS A 115 31.55 -18.57 11.42
C LYS A 115 30.70 -17.51 12.13
N ASN A 116 30.29 -17.86 13.33
CA ASN A 116 29.66 -16.91 14.25
C ASN A 116 30.77 -16.09 14.92
N GLU A 117 31.11 -14.92 14.37
CA GLU A 117 31.99 -13.97 15.06
C GLU A 117 31.15 -13.16 16.08
N VAL A 118 31.33 -13.45 17.36
CA VAL A 118 30.75 -12.63 18.43
C VAL A 118 31.64 -11.41 18.64
N ILE A 119 31.20 -10.26 18.17
CA ILE A 119 31.81 -8.96 18.51
C ILE A 119 31.19 -8.51 19.84
N LYS A 120 32.05 -8.22 20.82
CA LYS A 120 31.70 -7.91 22.21
C LYS A 120 31.70 -6.41 22.47
#